data_AF-A0A658NHZ5-F1
#
_entry.id   AF-A0A658NHZ5-F1
#
_cell.length_a   1.000
_cell.length_b   1.000
_cell.length_c   1.000
_cell.angle_alpha   90.00
_cell.angle_beta   90.00
_cell.angle_gamma   90.00
#
_symmetry.space_group_name_H-M   'P 1'
#
loop_
_entity.id
_entity.type
_entity.pdbx_description
1 polymer ?
#
loop_
_entity_poly.entity_id
_entity_poly.type
_entity_poly.pdbx_seq_one_letter_code
_entity_poly.pdbx_strand_id
1 'polypeptide(L)' 'GKISALAFSRMKQRGISIDTLTDLLARGQVERQFDGAQVIYLASPLPAPNWASRPQPRLYAVVDAAGEVLTVEKRVRLHG' A
#
# COMPACT_ATOMS: atom_id res chain seq x y z
N GLY A 1 1.54 13.82 -7.03
CA GLY A 1 0.77 12.61 -7.40
C GLY A 1 -0.68 12.86 -7.05
N LYS A 2 -1.60 12.48 -7.94
CA LYS A 2 -3.04 12.58 -7.70
C LYS A 2 -3.49 11.36 -6.88
N ILE A 3 -4.52 11.49 -6.05
CA ILE A 3 -5.08 10.38 -5.27
C ILE A 3 -6.54 10.24 -5.68
N SER A 4 -6.95 9.03 -6.08
CA SER A 4 -8.33 8.76 -6.45
C SER A 4 -9.26 8.93 -5.25
N ALA A 5 -10.54 9.26 -5.47
CA ALA A 5 -11.53 9.37 -4.40
C ALA A 5 -11.67 8.05 -3.60
N LEU A 6 -11.49 6.91 -4.28
CA LEU A 6 -11.51 5.59 -3.65
C LEU A 6 -10.31 5.40 -2.72
N ALA A 7 -9.10 5.71 -3.19
CA ALA A 7 -7.88 5.66 -2.39
C ALA A 7 -8.00 6.58 -1.17
N PHE A 8 -8.49 7.81 -1.36
CA PHE A 8 -8.70 8.77 -0.28
C PHE A 8 -9.69 8.28 0.78
N SER A 9 -10.81 7.68 0.37
CA SER A 9 -11.79 7.08 1.29
C SER A 9 -11.18 5.92 2.09
N ARG A 10 -10.41 5.04 1.44
CA ARG A 10 -9.71 3.92 2.09
C ARG A 10 -8.62 4.38 3.05
N MET A 11 -7.89 5.45 2.72
CA MET A 11 -6.91 6.08 3.59
C MET A 11 -7.58 6.61 4.87
N LYS A 12 -8.68 7.37 4.72
CA LYS A 12 -9.45 7.89 5.86
C LYS A 12 -9.99 6.78 6.76
N GLN A 13 -10.54 5.71 6.20
CA GLN A 13 -11.01 4.54 6.97
C GLN A 13 -9.91 3.89 7.80
N ARG A 14 -8.64 4.08 7.44
CA ARG A 14 -7.48 3.46 8.08
C ARG A 14 -6.67 4.44 8.92
N GLY A 15 -7.07 5.70 9.00
CA GLY A 15 -6.33 6.74 9.69
C GLY A 15 -4.96 7.04 9.05
N ILE A 16 -4.80 6.79 7.75
CA ILE A 16 -3.57 7.10 7.02
C ILE A 16 -3.67 8.51 6.46
N SER A 17 -2.80 9.41 6.92
CA SER A 17 -2.67 10.76 6.39
C SER A 17 -2.00 10.75 5.01
N ILE A 18 -2.22 11.80 4.22
CA ILE A 18 -1.57 11.94 2.91
C ILE A 18 -0.04 11.93 3.05
N ASP A 19 0.50 12.68 4.02
CA ASP A 19 1.94 12.72 4.29
C ASP A 19 2.51 11.35 4.64
N THR A 20 1.77 10.59 5.46
CA THR A 20 2.11 9.21 5.80
C THR A 20 2.12 8.33 4.55
N LEU A 21 1.12 8.44 3.68
CA LEU A 21 1.09 7.68 2.44
C LEU A 21 2.28 8.03 1.53
N THR A 22 2.60 9.32 1.37
CA THR A 22 3.72 9.77 0.55
C THR A 22 5.06 9.24 1.09
N ASP A 23 5.28 9.29 2.40
CA ASP A 23 6.46 8.70 3.03
C ASP A 23 6.51 7.17 2.83
N LEU A 24 5.37 6.49 3.00
CA LEU A 24 5.25 5.05 2.80
C LEU A 24 5.45 4.61 1.34
N LEU A 25 5.07 5.45 0.38
CA LEU A 25 5.31 5.24 -1.04
C LEU A 25 6.78 5.46 -1.39
N ALA A 26 7.40 6.51 -0.83
CA ALA A 26 8.82 6.80 -1.04
C ALA A 26 9.74 5.71 -0.47
N ARG A 27 9.32 5.07 0.63
CA ARG A 27 10.01 3.93 1.26
C ARG A 27 9.45 2.57 0.80
N GLY A 28 8.43 2.59 -0.05
CA GLY A 28 7.70 1.40 -0.47
C GLY A 28 8.48 0.59 -1.50
N GLN A 29 8.27 -0.72 -1.50
CA GLN A 29 8.89 -1.60 -2.48
C GLN A 29 7.89 -1.92 -3.60
N VAL A 30 8.27 -1.64 -4.84
CA VAL A 30 7.49 -2.03 -6.02
C VAL A 30 7.59 -3.54 -6.19
N GLU A 31 6.47 -4.26 -6.07
CA GLU A 31 6.45 -5.73 -6.24
C GLU A 31 6.06 -6.12 -7.66
N ARG A 32 5.09 -5.41 -8.26
CA ARG A 32 4.55 -5.81 -9.56
C ARG A 32 4.08 -4.62 -10.37
N GLN A 33 4.58 -4.52 -11.58
CA GLN A 33 4.08 -3.60 -12.60
C GLN A 33 3.19 -4.42 -13.56
N PHE A 34 1.92 -4.05 -13.62
CA PHE A 34 0.99 -4.43 -14.66
C PHE A 34 0.87 -3.27 -15.66
N ASP A 35 0.37 -3.56 -16.86
CA ASP A 35 0.23 -2.65 -17.99
C ASP A 35 -0.41 -1.30 -17.56
N GLY A 36 0.44 -0.31 -17.28
CA GLY A 36 0.02 1.00 -16.78
C GLY A 36 -0.29 1.11 -15.27
N ALA A 37 -0.10 0.08 -14.45
CA ALA A 37 -0.33 0.16 -13.00
C ALA A 37 0.75 -0.58 -12.17
N GLN A 38 1.26 0.05 -11.13
CA GLN A 38 2.27 -0.48 -10.21
C GLN A 38 1.65 -0.78 -8.85
N VAL A 39 1.93 -1.97 -8.33
CA VAL A 39 1.62 -2.37 -6.96
C VAL A 39 2.83 -2.09 -6.09
N ILE A 40 2.71 -1.11 -5.22
CA ILE A 40 3.75 -0.68 -4.29
C ILE A 40 3.37 -1.15 -2.89
N TYR A 41 4.19 -2.02 -2.31
CA TYR A 41 4.03 -2.40 -0.92
C TYR A 41 4.55 -1.30 -0.03
N LEU A 42 3.66 -0.74 0.76
CA LEU A 42 3.95 0.31 1.71
C LEU A 42 4.72 -0.31 2.89
N ALA A 43 5.82 0.32 3.28
CA ALA A 43 6.60 -0.11 4.43
C ALA A 43 5.69 -0.18 5.67
N SER A 44 5.71 -1.29 6.42
CA SER A 44 4.89 -1.38 7.64
C SER A 44 5.47 -0.41 8.68
N PRO A 45 4.69 0.51 9.27
CA PRO A 45 5.17 1.38 10.33
C PRO A 45 5.39 0.64 11.66
N LEU A 46 4.98 -0.63 11.75
CA LEU A 46 5.12 -1.46 12.95
C LEU A 46 6.12 -2.59 12.68
N PRO A 47 7.17 -2.76 13.52
CA PRO A 47 7.98 -3.97 13.50
C PRO A 47 7.07 -5.15 13.81
N ALA A 48 7.08 -6.15 12.93
CA ALA A 48 6.31 -7.36 13.15
C ALA A 48 6.79 -8.03 14.44
N PRO A 49 5.91 -8.37 15.40
CA PRO A 49 6.31 -9.21 16.52
C PRO A 49 6.83 -10.55 15.97
N ASN A 50 7.98 -10.96 16.49
CA ASN A 50 8.87 -12.05 16.06
C ASN A 50 8.27 -13.50 16.12
N TRP A 51 6.96 -13.67 15.96
CA TRP A 51 6.25 -14.92 16.35
C TRP A 51 5.27 -15.48 15.31
N ALA A 52 5.38 -15.16 14.02
CA ALA A 52 4.38 -15.71 13.08
C ALA A 52 4.94 -16.06 11.70
N SER A 53 5.06 -17.37 11.46
CA SER A 53 4.91 -18.05 10.16
C SER A 53 3.54 -17.79 9.49
N ARG A 54 2.86 -16.69 9.82
CA ARG A 54 1.56 -16.31 9.28
C ARG A 54 1.80 -15.22 8.24
N PRO A 55 1.12 -15.27 7.09
CA PRO A 55 1.26 -14.20 6.13
C PRO A 55 0.79 -12.89 6.74
N GLN A 56 1.73 -11.97 6.87
CA GLN A 56 1.44 -10.69 7.46
C GLN A 56 0.58 -9.89 6.49
N PRO A 57 -0.49 -9.26 6.97
CA PRO A 57 -1.22 -8.32 6.15
C PRO A 57 -0.32 -7.12 5.84
N ARG A 58 0.12 -7.04 4.59
CA ARG A 58 0.97 -5.95 4.12
C ARG A 58 0.11 -4.92 3.38
N LEU A 59 0.34 -3.66 3.68
CA LEU A 59 -0.35 -2.56 3.04
C LEU A 59 0.25 -2.37 1.64
N TYR A 60 -0.58 -2.20 0.63
CA TYR A 60 -0.14 -1.88 -0.73
C TYR A 60 -0.98 -0.74 -1.29
N ALA A 61 -0.33 0.07 -2.12
CA ALA A 61 -0.96 1.05 -2.96
C ALA A 61 -0.88 0.57 -4.42
N VAL A 62 -1.95 0.79 -5.18
CA VAL A 62 -1.92 0.66 -6.63
C VAL A 62 -1.76 2.05 -7.22
N VAL A 63 -0.76 2.24 -8.06
CA VAL A 63 -0.41 3.52 -8.66
C VAL A 63 -0.44 3.38 -10.18
N ASP A 64 -1.19 4.23 -10.87
CA ASP A 64 -1.20 4.27 -12.34
C ASP A 64 0.17 4.75 -12.90
N ALA A 65 0.44 4.52 -14.18
CA ALA A 65 1.56 5.07 -14.94
C ALA A 65 1.64 6.60 -14.88
N ALA A 66 0.51 7.29 -14.70
CA ALA A 66 0.48 8.73 -14.43
C ALA A 66 0.94 9.13 -13.01
N GLY A 67 1.26 8.16 -12.15
CA GLY A 67 1.59 8.39 -10.75
C GLY A 67 0.37 8.70 -9.87
N GLU A 68 -0.84 8.32 -10.32
CA GLU A 68 -2.07 8.47 -9.55
C GLU A 68 -2.31 7.26 -8.65
N VAL A 69 -2.54 7.48 -7.35
CA VAL A 69 -2.87 6.40 -6.42
C VAL A 69 -4.33 5.99 -6.62
N LEU A 70 -4.55 4.82 -7.21
CA LEU A 70 -5.86 4.27 -7.54
C LEU A 70 -6.54 3.66 -6.32
N THR A 71 -5.81 2.96 -5.45
CA THR A 71 -6.34 2.38 -4.21
C THR A 71 -5.24 2.12 -3.18
N VAL A 72 -5.61 2.02 -1.91
CA VAL A 72 -4.73 1.62 -0.80
C VAL A 72 -5.42 0.51 -0.01
N GLU A 73 -4.85 -0.69 -0.04
CA GLU A 73 -5.46 -1.90 0.49
C GLU A 73 -4.49 -2.75 1.32
N LYS A 74 -5.05 -3.66 2.12
CA LYS A 74 -4.30 -4.52 3.05
C LYS A 74 -4.44 -5.93 2.51
N ARG A 75 -3.36 -6.48 1.96
CA ARG A 75 -3.34 -7.87 1.48
C ARG A 75 -2.69 -8.75 2.52
N VAL A 76 -3.45 -9.72 3.02
CA VAL A 76 -2.87 -10.90 3.65
C VAL A 76 -2.41 -11.78 2.49
N ARG A 77 -1.12 -12.08 2.37
CA ARG A 77 -0.65 -13.11 1.43
C ARG A 77 -1.14 -14.47 1.91
N LEU A 78 -2.42 -14.83 1.80
CA LEU A 78 -2.88 -16.18 2.19
C LEU A 78 -1.95 -17.22 1.56
N HIS A 79 -1.15 -17.87 2.39
CA HIS A 79 -0.27 -18.95 1.98
C HIS A 79 -1.06 -20.21 2.33
N GLY A 80 -1.54 -20.92 1.31
CA GLY A 80 -2.42 -22.08 1.43
C GLY A 80 -3.80 -21.79 0.87
#